data_AF-A0A353KS20-F1
#
_entry.id   AF-A0A353KS20-F1
#
_cell.length_a   1.000
_cell.length_b   1.000
_cell.length_c   1.000
_cell.angle_alpha   90.00
_cell.angle_beta   90.00
_cell.angle_gamma   90.00
#
_symmetry.space_group_name_H-M   'P 1'
#
loop_
_entity.id
_entity.type
_entity.pdbx_description
1 polymer ?
#
loop_
_entity_poly.entity_id
_entity_poly.type
_entity_poly.pdbx_seq_one_letter_code
_entity_poly.pdbx_strand_id
1 'polypeptide(L)'
;GSLSRLDFKVPTSPVIEKYSMIEGYTLVITNTGGDHAALTPHYAAIRSEMEEIAGYFGEKVLRDVPYVKYRDALPELMKKYSGRAVLRALHFYEENERVDEACAALSENDAQKFLKAVNDSGFSSLTRLQNCAVPAETDQRVILGIELSRRIIGNGAVRVHGGGFAGSILAVVKDDETENYVAEISRLFGKENVFKASVRKTGAEEVK
;
A
#
# COMPACT_ATOMS: atom_id res chain seq x y z
N GLY A 1 -7.89 7.25 16.51
CA GLY A 1 -7.16 6.09 17.05
C GLY A 1 -5.77 6.07 16.47
N SER A 2 -5.00 5.01 16.73
CA SER A 2 -3.59 4.98 16.33
C SER A 2 -3.33 4.20 15.05
N LEU A 3 -2.53 4.77 14.16
CA LEU A 3 -1.78 4.01 13.17
C LEU A 3 -0.65 3.27 13.88
N SER A 4 -0.27 2.10 13.38
CA SER A 4 0.81 1.29 13.97
C SER A 4 1.87 0.98 12.92
N ARG A 5 3.12 1.30 13.22
CA ARG A 5 4.30 0.80 12.49
C ARG A 5 4.70 -0.53 13.11
N LEU A 6 4.91 -1.54 12.27
CA LEU A 6 5.29 -2.89 12.67
C LEU A 6 6.63 -3.24 12.03
N ASP A 7 7.64 -3.56 12.84
CA ASP A 7 8.91 -4.10 12.34
C ASP A 7 8.98 -5.62 12.59
N PHE A 8 8.97 -6.38 11.50
CA PHE A 8 9.03 -7.85 11.50
C PHE A 8 10.46 -8.43 11.40
N LYS A 9 11.51 -7.68 11.75
CA LYS A 9 12.89 -8.21 11.80
C LYS A 9 12.98 -9.54 12.56
N VAL A 10 12.23 -9.64 13.66
CA VAL A 10 11.98 -10.90 14.39
C VAL A 10 10.49 -11.21 14.25
N PRO A 11 10.08 -12.09 13.31
CA PRO A 11 8.66 -12.28 12.99
C PRO A 11 7.79 -12.74 14.17
N THR A 12 8.38 -13.45 15.13
CA THR A 12 7.70 -13.93 16.35
C THR A 12 7.55 -12.85 17.43
N SER A 13 8.23 -11.72 17.29
CA SER A 13 8.19 -10.61 18.25
C SER A 13 8.37 -9.27 17.51
N PRO A 14 7.33 -8.82 16.78
CA PRO A 14 7.42 -7.58 16.02
C PRO A 14 7.51 -6.38 16.95
N VAL A 15 8.35 -5.40 16.59
CA VAL A 15 8.37 -4.10 17.28
C VAL A 15 7.17 -3.29 16.82
N ILE A 16 6.43 -2.72 17.77
CA ILE A 16 5.19 -1.97 17.51
C ILE A 16 5.36 -0.54 17.99
N GLU A 17 5.24 0.42 17.09
CA GLU A 17 5.22 1.85 17.38
C GLU A 17 3.87 2.43 16.98
N LYS A 18 3.26 3.25 17.85
CA LYS A 18 1.92 3.82 17.63
C LYS A 18 2.03 5.30 17.29
N TYR A 19 1.25 5.72 16.31
CA TYR A 19 1.15 7.10 15.82
C TYR A 19 -0.31 7.54 15.82
N SER A 20 -0.57 8.81 16.07
CA SER A 20 -1.89 9.39 15.81
C SER A 20 -2.05 9.65 14.31
N MET A 21 -3.28 9.57 13.81
CA MET A 21 -3.59 10.09 12.48
C MET A 21 -3.41 11.62 12.46
N ILE A 22 -3.04 12.18 11.31
CA ILE A 22 -2.94 13.63 11.12
C ILE A 22 -4.31 14.28 11.30
N GLU A 23 -4.34 15.39 12.04
CA GLU A 23 -5.56 16.15 12.29
C GLU A 23 -6.10 16.78 11.00
N GLY A 24 -7.43 16.89 10.89
CA GLY A 24 -8.08 17.46 9.72
C GLY A 24 -8.22 16.51 8.52
N TYR A 25 -7.89 15.23 8.70
CA TYR A 25 -8.04 14.20 7.67
C TYR A 25 -8.79 12.97 8.18
N THR A 26 -9.66 12.45 7.30
CA THR A 26 -10.41 11.23 7.47
C THR A 26 -9.91 10.16 6.49
N LEU A 27 -9.73 8.95 7.00
CA LEU A 27 -9.47 7.78 6.17
C LEU A 27 -10.79 7.23 5.62
N VAL A 28 -10.86 7.00 4.32
CA VAL A 28 -12.01 6.37 3.65
C VAL A 28 -11.54 5.13 2.93
N ILE A 29 -12.08 3.97 3.30
CA ILE A 29 -11.83 2.69 2.64
C ILE A 29 -13.01 2.42 1.71
N THR A 30 -12.73 2.14 0.44
CA THR A 30 -13.75 1.77 -0.54
C THR A 30 -13.47 0.38 -1.06
N ASN A 31 -14.39 -0.56 -0.84
CA ASN A 31 -14.37 -1.87 -1.48
C ASN A 31 -14.75 -1.69 -2.96
N THR A 32 -13.78 -1.92 -3.85
CA THR A 32 -13.98 -1.80 -5.29
C THR A 32 -14.58 -3.07 -5.92
N GLY A 33 -14.76 -4.13 -5.12
CA GLY A 33 -15.24 -5.43 -5.58
C GLY A 33 -14.14 -6.27 -6.24
N GLY A 34 -14.57 -7.20 -7.09
CA GLY A 34 -13.71 -8.17 -7.78
C GLY A 34 -13.70 -9.54 -7.12
N ASP A 35 -13.54 -10.58 -7.93
CA ASP A 35 -13.48 -11.96 -7.45
C ASP A 35 -12.05 -12.34 -7.03
N HIS A 36 -11.93 -12.94 -5.85
CA HIS A 36 -10.66 -13.37 -5.28
C HIS A 36 -10.29 -14.82 -5.68
N ALA A 37 -11.23 -15.57 -6.27
CA ALA A 37 -11.12 -17.01 -6.49
C ALA A 37 -9.92 -17.43 -7.36
N ALA A 38 -9.37 -16.53 -8.17
CA ALA A 38 -8.24 -16.80 -9.07
C ALA A 38 -6.96 -15.99 -8.74
N LEU A 39 -6.89 -15.29 -7.60
CA LEU A 39 -5.78 -14.36 -7.33
C LEU A 39 -4.56 -15.01 -6.67
N THR A 40 -4.69 -16.21 -6.09
CA THR A 40 -3.64 -16.91 -5.35
C THR A 40 -2.31 -16.99 -6.10
N PRO A 41 -2.26 -17.32 -7.42
CA PRO A 41 -1.00 -17.36 -8.16
C PRO A 41 -0.35 -15.98 -8.30
N HIS A 42 -1.13 -14.92 -8.46
CA HIS A 42 -0.62 -13.56 -8.59
C HIS A 42 -0.02 -13.03 -7.29
N TYR A 43 -0.65 -13.36 -6.17
CA TYR A 43 -0.13 -13.11 -4.83
C TYR A 43 1.16 -13.88 -4.55
N ALA A 44 1.15 -15.18 -4.84
CA ALA A 44 2.31 -16.03 -4.67
C ALA A 44 3.50 -15.54 -5.51
N ALA A 45 3.25 -15.07 -6.73
CA ALA A 45 4.28 -14.55 -7.62
C ALA A 45 5.00 -13.31 -7.06
N ILE A 46 4.33 -12.43 -6.30
CA ILE A 46 5.01 -11.28 -5.67
C ILE A 46 6.09 -11.77 -4.73
N ARG A 47 5.73 -12.73 -3.88
CA ARG A 47 6.63 -13.30 -2.89
C ARG A 47 7.77 -14.07 -3.57
N SER A 48 7.44 -15.01 -4.46
CA SER A 48 8.46 -15.87 -5.08
C SER A 48 9.46 -15.06 -5.90
N GLU A 49 9.01 -14.03 -6.63
CA GLU A 49 9.91 -13.18 -7.42
C GLU A 49 10.84 -12.32 -6.54
N MET A 50 10.36 -11.82 -5.39
CA MET A 50 11.24 -11.15 -4.43
C MET A 50 12.23 -12.12 -3.77
N GLU A 51 11.81 -13.35 -3.46
CA GLU A 51 12.67 -14.42 -2.91
C GLU A 51 13.72 -14.87 -3.94
N GLU A 52 13.40 -14.91 -5.24
CA GLU A 52 14.36 -15.18 -6.32
C GLU A 52 15.48 -14.14 -6.37
N ILE A 53 15.13 -12.86 -6.25
CA ILE A 53 16.11 -11.76 -6.19
C ILE A 53 16.95 -11.84 -4.91
N ALA A 54 16.35 -12.17 -3.77
CA ALA A 54 17.11 -12.37 -2.53
C ALA A 54 18.09 -13.56 -2.67
N GLY A 55 17.64 -14.65 -3.30
CA GLY A 55 18.42 -15.86 -3.55
C GLY A 55 19.64 -15.62 -4.43
N TYR A 56 19.59 -14.65 -5.35
CA TYR A 56 20.77 -14.20 -6.10
C TYR A 56 21.93 -13.78 -5.19
N PHE A 57 21.62 -13.17 -4.04
CA PHE A 57 22.61 -12.72 -3.06
C PHE A 57 22.91 -13.76 -1.97
N GLY A 58 22.33 -14.96 -2.05
CA GLY A 58 22.46 -16.01 -1.04
C GLY A 58 21.55 -15.84 0.18
N GLU A 59 20.60 -14.90 0.14
CA GLU A 59 19.68 -14.62 1.23
C GLU A 59 18.28 -15.18 0.97
N LYS A 60 17.49 -15.36 2.03
CA LYS A 60 16.10 -15.85 1.91
C LYS A 60 15.09 -14.74 1.62
N VAL A 61 15.37 -13.52 2.10
CA VAL A 61 14.47 -12.37 1.97
C VAL A 61 15.27 -11.11 1.64
N LEU A 62 14.64 -10.17 0.93
CA LEU A 62 15.29 -8.93 0.52
C LEU A 62 15.74 -8.05 1.69
N ARG A 63 15.11 -8.19 2.86
CA ARG A 63 15.52 -7.48 4.08
C ARG A 63 16.98 -7.76 4.46
N ASP A 64 17.45 -8.96 4.21
CA ASP A 64 18.80 -9.39 4.56
C ASP A 64 19.83 -8.98 3.49
N VAL A 65 19.36 -8.42 2.36
CA VAL A 65 20.21 -7.90 1.28
C VAL A 65 20.28 -6.37 1.39
N PRO A 66 21.48 -5.77 1.60
CA PRO A 66 21.63 -4.32 1.58
C PRO A 66 21.19 -3.70 0.25
N TYR A 67 20.42 -2.60 0.30
CA TYR A 67 19.88 -1.95 -0.90
C TYR A 67 20.96 -1.55 -1.92
N VAL A 68 22.14 -1.10 -1.45
CA VAL A 68 23.28 -0.78 -2.31
C VAL A 68 23.74 -1.99 -3.13
N LYS A 69 23.80 -3.19 -2.53
CA LYS A 69 24.16 -4.43 -3.26
C LYS A 69 23.15 -4.76 -4.34
N TYR A 70 21.86 -4.60 -4.04
CA TYR A 70 20.79 -4.78 -5.02
C TYR A 70 20.94 -3.81 -6.20
N ARG A 71 21.11 -2.50 -5.91
CA ARG A 71 21.24 -1.46 -6.92
C ARG A 71 22.45 -1.69 -7.83
N ASP A 72 23.60 -2.00 -7.25
CA ASP A 72 24.84 -2.21 -8.01
C ASP A 72 24.78 -3.47 -8.89
N ALA A 73 23.91 -4.45 -8.54
CA ALA A 73 23.68 -5.66 -9.32
C ALA A 73 22.57 -5.54 -10.39
N LEU A 74 21.87 -4.40 -10.50
CA LEU A 74 20.75 -4.21 -11.44
C LEU A 74 21.06 -4.67 -12.88
N PRO A 75 22.24 -4.33 -13.49
CA PRO A 75 22.56 -4.79 -14.85
C PRO A 75 22.58 -6.31 -15.00
N GLU A 76 23.01 -7.04 -13.97
CA GLU A 76 23.07 -8.50 -13.98
C GLU A 76 21.71 -9.12 -13.64
N LEU A 77 20.98 -8.53 -12.70
CA LEU A 77 19.62 -8.98 -12.36
C LEU A 77 18.68 -8.90 -13.57
N MET A 78 18.75 -7.83 -14.37
CA MET A 78 17.94 -7.66 -15.57
C MET A 78 18.22 -8.69 -16.68
N LYS A 79 19.42 -9.31 -16.68
CA LYS A 79 19.77 -10.39 -17.62
C LYS A 79 19.25 -11.75 -17.17
N LYS A 80 19.12 -11.96 -15.85
CA LYS A 80 18.84 -13.26 -15.23
C LYS A 80 17.39 -13.45 -14.82
N TYR A 81 16.72 -12.37 -14.45
CA TYR A 81 15.36 -12.38 -13.90
C TYR A 81 14.43 -11.52 -14.73
N SER A 82 13.12 -11.72 -14.54
CA SER A 82 12.11 -10.89 -15.20
C SER A 82 12.21 -9.43 -14.73
N GLY A 83 11.90 -8.49 -15.62
CA GLY A 83 11.82 -7.07 -15.24
C GLY A 83 10.82 -6.82 -14.11
N ARG A 84 9.74 -7.62 -14.04
CA ARG A 84 8.77 -7.58 -12.94
C ARG A 84 9.38 -7.96 -11.59
N ALA A 85 10.19 -9.02 -11.54
CA ALA A 85 10.88 -9.42 -10.31
C ALA A 85 11.83 -8.33 -9.80
N VAL A 86 12.58 -7.72 -10.73
CA VAL A 86 13.47 -6.58 -10.42
C VAL A 86 12.65 -5.39 -9.90
N LEU A 87 11.57 -5.00 -10.58
CA LEU A 87 10.70 -3.90 -10.13
C LEU A 87 10.06 -4.16 -8.76
N ARG A 88 9.65 -5.40 -8.48
CA ARG A 88 9.10 -5.79 -7.18
C ARG A 88 10.15 -5.73 -6.07
N ALA A 89 11.39 -6.13 -6.33
CA ALA A 89 12.47 -5.94 -5.37
C ALA A 89 12.74 -4.45 -5.10
N LEU A 90 12.73 -3.60 -6.14
CA LEU A 90 12.84 -2.15 -5.97
C LEU A 90 11.67 -1.58 -5.13
N HIS A 91 10.45 -2.02 -5.40
CA HIS A 91 9.28 -1.66 -4.58
C HIS A 91 9.53 -1.95 -3.10
N PHE A 92 10.01 -3.17 -2.77
CA PHE A 92 10.27 -3.56 -1.38
C PHE A 92 11.18 -2.56 -0.65
N TYR A 93 12.33 -2.19 -1.24
CA TYR A 93 13.27 -1.28 -0.58
C TYR A 93 12.67 0.10 -0.36
N GLU A 94 12.18 0.72 -1.44
CA GLU A 94 11.69 2.09 -1.36
C GLU A 94 10.35 2.19 -0.60
N GLU A 95 9.58 1.10 -0.50
CA GLU A 95 8.35 1.10 0.30
C GLU A 95 8.67 1.14 1.80
N ASN A 96 9.74 0.46 2.24
CA ASN A 96 10.20 0.60 3.63
C ASN A 96 10.70 2.02 3.92
N GLU A 97 11.43 2.64 2.98
CA GLU A 97 11.81 4.06 3.09
C GLU A 97 10.58 4.97 3.18
N ARG A 98 9.54 4.76 2.35
CA ARG A 98 8.28 5.52 2.42
C ARG A 98 7.53 5.31 3.73
N VAL A 99 7.61 4.13 4.35
CA VAL A 99 7.03 3.90 5.68
C VAL A 99 7.76 4.74 6.73
N ASP A 100 9.08 4.80 6.68
CA ASP A 100 9.87 5.63 7.59
C ASP A 100 9.58 7.12 7.40
N GLU A 101 9.47 7.58 6.14
CA GLU A 101 9.06 8.95 5.80
C GLU A 101 7.65 9.28 6.33
N ALA A 102 6.69 8.36 6.16
CA ALA A 102 5.33 8.53 6.66
C ALA A 102 5.31 8.59 8.20
N CYS A 103 6.10 7.76 8.89
CA CYS A 103 6.20 7.78 10.35
C CYS A 103 6.82 9.08 10.86
N ALA A 104 7.89 9.57 10.22
CA ALA A 104 8.48 10.87 10.54
C ALA A 104 7.46 12.01 10.33
N ALA A 105 6.73 12.00 9.22
CA ALA A 105 5.68 12.99 8.95
C ALA A 105 4.56 12.97 10.00
N LEU A 106 4.16 11.78 10.48
CA LEU A 106 3.18 11.65 11.56
C LEU A 106 3.72 12.20 12.89
N SER A 107 4.98 11.96 13.22
CA SER A 107 5.62 12.53 14.41
C SER A 107 5.78 14.05 14.36
N GLU A 108 6.02 14.61 13.17
CA GLU A 108 6.16 16.05 12.92
C GLU A 108 4.80 16.76 12.69
N ASN A 109 3.70 16.02 12.63
CA ASN A 109 2.38 16.49 12.22
C ASN A 109 2.40 17.17 10.82
N ASP A 110 3.25 16.68 9.91
CA ASP A 110 3.40 17.19 8.55
C ASP A 110 2.45 16.46 7.59
N ALA A 111 1.27 17.06 7.40
CA ALA A 111 0.26 16.54 6.49
C ALA A 111 0.77 16.30 5.07
N GLN A 112 1.55 17.23 4.52
CA GLN A 112 1.94 17.19 3.12
C GLN A 112 2.95 16.07 2.85
N LYS A 113 3.94 15.89 3.73
CA LYS A 113 4.87 14.75 3.63
C LYS A 113 4.16 13.42 3.77
N PHE A 114 3.21 13.29 4.71
CA PHE A 114 2.45 12.05 4.88
C PHE A 114 1.60 11.73 3.64
N LEU A 115 0.83 12.69 3.14
CA LEU A 115 0.02 12.51 1.92
C LEU A 115 0.90 12.16 0.71
N LYS A 116 2.06 12.80 0.58
CA LYS A 116 3.04 12.48 -0.46
C LYS A 116 3.52 11.03 -0.35
N ALA A 117 3.92 10.57 0.82
CA ALA A 117 4.36 9.19 1.03
C ALA A 117 3.27 8.17 0.67
N VAL A 118 2.00 8.45 1.03
CA VAL A 118 0.84 7.61 0.66
C VAL A 118 0.62 7.58 -0.85
N ASN A 119 0.68 8.73 -1.53
CA ASN A 119 0.50 8.82 -2.98
C ASN A 119 1.65 8.13 -3.75
N ASP A 120 2.90 8.31 -3.30
CA ASP A 120 4.07 7.68 -3.90
C ASP A 120 4.05 6.17 -3.72
N SER A 121 3.55 5.68 -2.57
CA SER A 121 3.27 4.26 -2.36
C SER A 121 2.18 3.75 -3.31
N GLY A 122 1.12 4.53 -3.55
CA GLY A 122 0.09 4.21 -4.55
C GLY A 122 0.66 4.12 -5.97
N PHE A 123 1.53 5.05 -6.34
CA PHE A 123 2.22 5.02 -7.64
C PHE A 123 3.18 3.82 -7.76
N SER A 124 3.91 3.50 -6.69
CA SER A 124 4.78 2.32 -6.60
C SER A 124 3.99 1.02 -6.74
N SER A 125 2.78 0.97 -6.18
CA SER A 125 1.86 -0.18 -6.31
C SER A 125 1.42 -0.40 -7.77
N LEU A 126 1.16 0.70 -8.50
CA LEU A 126 0.81 0.67 -9.92
C LEU A 126 1.98 0.26 -10.81
N THR A 127 3.17 0.84 -10.58
CA THR A 127 4.29 0.79 -11.54
C THR A 127 5.37 -0.22 -11.20
N ARG A 128 5.58 -0.51 -9.91
CA ARG A 128 6.67 -1.36 -9.42
C ARG A 128 6.16 -2.69 -8.88
N LEU A 129 5.24 -2.66 -7.91
CA LEU A 129 4.65 -3.90 -7.35
C LEU A 129 3.70 -4.57 -8.34
N GLN A 130 2.96 -3.75 -9.09
CA GLN A 130 1.97 -4.13 -10.09
C GLN A 130 0.85 -4.99 -9.50
N ASN A 131 0.32 -4.58 -8.35
CA ASN A 131 -0.79 -5.26 -7.65
C ASN A 131 -2.10 -4.47 -7.72
N CYS A 132 -2.27 -3.57 -8.70
CA CYS A 132 -3.52 -2.85 -8.88
C CYS A 132 -4.43 -3.46 -9.96
N ALA A 133 -3.93 -4.45 -10.72
CA ALA A 133 -4.67 -5.13 -11.78
C ALA A 133 -4.13 -6.54 -11.99
N VAL A 134 -5.02 -7.46 -12.35
CA VAL A 134 -4.62 -8.79 -12.80
C VAL A 134 -4.17 -8.73 -14.27
N PRO A 135 -3.07 -9.41 -14.67
CA PRO A 135 -2.71 -9.51 -16.08
C PRO A 135 -3.88 -10.00 -16.95
N ALA A 136 -4.15 -9.28 -18.04
CA ALA A 136 -5.25 -9.52 -18.98
C ALA A 136 -6.69 -9.31 -18.44
N GLU A 137 -6.86 -8.83 -17.21
CA GLU A 137 -8.17 -8.42 -16.71
C GLU A 137 -8.64 -7.14 -17.40
N THR A 138 -9.94 -7.06 -17.73
CA THR A 138 -10.53 -5.88 -18.36
C THR A 138 -11.39 -5.04 -17.42
N ASP A 139 -11.73 -5.54 -16.23
CA ASP A 139 -12.62 -4.88 -15.26
C ASP A 139 -11.93 -3.69 -14.56
N GLN A 140 -10.65 -3.83 -14.19
CA GLN A 140 -9.76 -2.74 -13.75
C GLN A 140 -10.33 -1.84 -12.63
N ARG A 141 -11.21 -2.38 -11.76
CA ARG A 141 -12.00 -1.58 -10.78
C ARG A 141 -11.16 -0.86 -9.74
N VAL A 142 -10.05 -1.47 -9.29
CA VAL A 142 -9.11 -0.84 -8.35
C VAL A 142 -8.48 0.39 -8.98
N ILE A 143 -7.98 0.29 -10.22
CA ILE A 143 -7.38 1.41 -10.95
C ILE A 143 -8.42 2.50 -11.20
N LEU A 144 -9.63 2.13 -11.63
CA LEU A 144 -10.72 3.09 -11.82
C LEU A 144 -11.03 3.85 -10.52
N GLY A 145 -11.09 3.14 -9.39
CA GLY A 145 -11.28 3.75 -8.08
C GLY A 145 -10.18 4.75 -7.73
N ILE A 146 -8.90 4.37 -7.90
CA ILE A 146 -7.76 5.26 -7.67
C ILE A 146 -7.85 6.52 -8.55
N GLU A 147 -8.08 6.36 -9.85
CA GLU A 147 -8.09 7.48 -10.81
C GLU A 147 -9.24 8.45 -10.56
N LEU A 148 -10.43 7.95 -10.19
CA LEU A 148 -11.55 8.82 -9.84
C LEU A 148 -11.34 9.50 -8.50
N SER A 149 -10.84 8.79 -7.50
CA SER A 149 -10.48 9.41 -6.22
C SER A 149 -9.48 10.56 -6.40
N ARG A 150 -8.47 10.41 -7.27
CA ARG A 150 -7.52 11.49 -7.61
C ARG A 150 -8.17 12.73 -8.22
N ARG A 151 -9.32 12.59 -8.88
CA ARG A 151 -10.08 13.71 -9.47
C ARG A 151 -11.03 14.37 -8.49
N ILE A 152 -11.52 13.61 -7.52
CA ILE A 152 -12.49 14.09 -6.52
C ILE A 152 -11.76 14.77 -5.35
N ILE A 153 -10.62 14.21 -4.93
CA ILE A 153 -9.81 14.72 -3.81
C ILE A 153 -9.08 15.98 -4.26
N GLY A 154 -9.29 17.09 -3.54
CA GLY A 154 -8.54 18.32 -3.75
C GLY A 154 -7.17 18.25 -3.08
N ASN A 155 -7.17 18.09 -1.76
CA ASN A 155 -5.96 17.93 -0.95
C ASN A 155 -6.02 16.64 -0.14
N GLY A 156 -5.31 15.61 -0.59
CA GLY A 156 -5.33 14.29 0.04
C GLY A 156 -4.49 13.26 -0.71
N ALA A 157 -4.75 11.99 -0.43
CA ALA A 157 -4.02 10.89 -1.03
C ALA A 157 -4.91 9.68 -1.29
N VAL A 158 -4.55 8.84 -2.27
CA VAL A 158 -5.24 7.57 -2.52
C VAL A 158 -4.27 6.51 -3.01
N ARG A 159 -4.46 5.28 -2.52
CA ARG A 159 -3.71 4.09 -2.95
C ARG A 159 -4.57 2.84 -2.85
N VAL A 160 -4.11 1.76 -3.49
CA VAL A 160 -4.64 0.42 -3.22
C VAL A 160 -4.45 0.06 -1.74
N HIS A 161 -5.40 -0.68 -1.18
CA HIS A 161 -5.38 -1.14 0.21
C HIS A 161 -5.46 -2.67 0.29
N GLY A 162 -4.77 -3.24 1.26
CA GLY A 162 -4.61 -4.70 1.36
C GLY A 162 -3.64 -5.25 0.32
N GLY A 163 -3.87 -6.50 -0.08
CA GLY A 163 -2.98 -7.20 -0.98
C GLY A 163 -3.04 -6.74 -2.44
N GLY A 164 -4.16 -6.16 -2.89
CA GLY A 164 -4.38 -5.71 -4.26
C GLY A 164 -4.99 -6.76 -5.20
N PHE A 165 -4.91 -6.51 -6.51
CA PHE A 165 -5.54 -7.24 -7.62
C PHE A 165 -7.08 -7.13 -7.63
N ALA A 166 -7.71 -7.49 -6.52
CA ALA A 166 -9.09 -7.15 -6.18
C ALA A 166 -9.13 -6.52 -4.78
N GLY A 167 -10.28 -6.01 -4.37
CA GLY A 167 -10.48 -5.52 -3.02
C GLY A 167 -10.63 -4.01 -2.95
N SER A 168 -9.81 -3.33 -2.14
CA SER A 168 -10.14 -1.98 -1.67
C SER A 168 -9.11 -0.93 -2.04
N ILE A 169 -9.55 0.33 -2.07
CA ILE A 169 -8.68 1.50 -2.04
C ILE A 169 -8.77 2.17 -0.67
N LEU A 170 -7.70 2.86 -0.28
CA LEU A 170 -7.64 3.73 0.88
C LEU A 170 -7.40 5.15 0.40
N ALA A 171 -8.33 6.06 0.72
CA ALA A 171 -8.18 7.48 0.55
C ALA A 171 -7.94 8.17 1.90
N VAL A 172 -7.06 9.17 1.90
CA VAL A 172 -6.89 10.14 2.98
C VAL A 172 -7.45 11.45 2.47
N VAL A 173 -8.58 11.86 3.03
CA VAL A 173 -9.38 12.98 2.53
C VAL A 173 -9.49 14.02 3.63
N LYS A 174 -9.39 15.29 3.28
CA LYS A 174 -9.59 16.38 4.24
C LYS A 174 -11.00 16.33 4.82
N ASP A 175 -11.17 16.69 6.09
CA ASP A 175 -12.46 16.55 6.79
C ASP A 175 -13.60 17.34 6.12
N ASP A 176 -13.29 18.51 5.56
CA ASP A 176 -14.23 19.36 4.82
C ASP A 176 -14.61 18.81 3.43
N GLU A 177 -13.77 17.96 2.83
CA GLU A 177 -14.02 17.31 1.52
C GLU A 177 -14.67 15.92 1.68
N THR A 178 -14.67 15.36 2.88
CA THR A 178 -15.00 13.94 3.12
C THR A 178 -16.41 13.55 2.70
N GLU A 179 -17.43 14.37 3.01
CA GLU A 179 -18.82 14.05 2.64
C GLU A 179 -19.02 14.08 1.12
N ASN A 180 -18.40 15.04 0.42
CA ASN A 180 -18.44 15.09 -1.03
C ASN A 180 -17.73 13.88 -1.65
N TYR A 181 -16.54 13.54 -1.13
CA TYR A 181 -15.81 12.37 -1.58
C TYR A 181 -16.62 11.08 -1.43
N VAL A 182 -17.22 10.86 -0.25
CA VAL A 182 -18.06 9.70 0.03
C VAL A 182 -19.26 9.67 -0.90
N ALA A 183 -19.92 10.80 -1.15
CA ALA A 183 -21.06 10.88 -2.06
C ALA A 183 -20.66 10.46 -3.49
N GLU A 184 -19.60 11.05 -4.04
CA GLU A 184 -19.16 10.79 -5.42
C GLU A 184 -18.66 9.36 -5.60
N ILE A 185 -17.82 8.85 -4.70
CA ILE A 185 -17.30 7.47 -4.82
C ILE A 185 -18.38 6.42 -4.59
N SER A 186 -19.41 6.72 -3.77
CA SER A 186 -20.56 5.83 -3.56
C SER A 186 -21.43 5.68 -4.81
N ARG A 187 -21.44 6.66 -5.73
CA ARG A 187 -22.16 6.54 -7.00
C ARG A 187 -21.58 5.45 -7.89
N LEU A 188 -20.31 5.12 -7.70
CA LEU A 188 -19.62 4.10 -8.49
C LEU A 188 -19.65 2.72 -7.83
N PHE A 189 -19.36 2.66 -6.53
CA PHE A 189 -19.17 1.38 -5.83
C PHE A 189 -20.32 0.99 -4.90
N GLY A 190 -21.33 1.85 -4.75
CA GLY A 190 -22.40 1.65 -3.77
C GLY A 190 -22.00 2.13 -2.38
N LYS A 191 -22.95 2.73 -1.67
CA LYS A 191 -22.72 3.33 -0.34
C LYS A 191 -22.31 2.28 0.70
N GLU A 192 -22.81 1.06 0.55
CA GLU A 192 -22.50 -0.10 1.38
C GLU A 192 -21.03 -0.55 1.27
N ASN A 193 -20.30 -0.08 0.26
CA ASN A 193 -18.90 -0.40 0.03
C ASN A 193 -17.94 0.74 0.43
N VAL A 194 -18.44 1.85 0.99
CA VAL A 194 -17.65 3.03 1.35
C VAL A 194 -17.68 3.23 2.86
N PHE A 195 -16.51 3.13 3.49
CA PHE A 195 -16.36 3.14 4.94
C PHE A 195 -15.45 4.28 5.38
N LYS A 196 -16.00 5.24 6.15
CA LYS A 196 -15.17 6.18 6.91
C LYS A 196 -14.51 5.42 8.04
N ALA A 197 -13.20 5.19 7.93
CA ALA A 197 -12.45 4.43 8.90
C ALA A 197 -12.20 5.28 10.15
N SER A 198 -12.85 4.93 11.25
CA SER A 198 -12.46 5.41 12.57
C SER A 198 -11.27 4.57 13.05
N VAL A 199 -10.07 5.15 13.03
CA VAL A 199 -8.91 4.48 13.63
C VAL A 199 -9.25 4.27 15.11
N ARG A 200 -9.28 3.03 15.61
CA ARG A 200 -9.59 2.72 17.02
C ARG A 200 -8.37 2.95 17.91
N LYS A 201 -8.57 3.26 19.20
CA LYS A 201 -7.45 3.42 20.16
C LYS A 201 -6.95 2.07 20.71
N THR A 202 -7.80 1.03 20.64
CA THR A 202 -7.55 -0.31 21.17
C THR A 202 -7.66 -1.35 20.06
N GLY A 203 -6.84 -2.39 20.16
CA GLY A 203 -6.80 -3.53 19.23
C GLY A 203 -7.80 -4.62 19.63
N ALA A 204 -7.45 -5.90 19.44
CA ALA A 204 -8.24 -6.99 20.00
C ALA A 204 -8.18 -6.95 21.54
N GLU A 205 -9.34 -6.99 22.19
CA GLU A 205 -9.47 -7.03 23.64
C GLU A 205 -10.33 -8.21 24.05
N GLU A 206 -9.98 -8.85 25.17
CA GLU A 206 -10.81 -9.85 25.82
C GLU A 206 -11.91 -9.13 26.60
N VAL A 207 -13.17 -9.37 26.22
CA VAL A 207 -14.32 -8.86 26.97
C VAL A 207 -14.53 -9.81 28.16
N LYS A 208 -14.27 -9.30 29.37
CA LYS A 208 -14.56 -10.00 30.62
C LYS A 208 -16.04 -9.93 30.98
#